data_AF-A0A1G7A5L8-F1
#
_entry.id   AF-A0A1G7A5L8-F1
#
_cell.length_a   1.000
_cell.length_b   1.000
_cell.length_c   1.000
_cell.angle_alpha   90.00
_cell.angle_beta   90.00
_cell.angle_gamma   90.00
#
_symmetry.space_group_name_H-M   'P 1'
#
loop_
_entity.id
_entity.type
_entity.pdbx_description
1 polymer ?
#
loop_
_entity_poly.entity_id
_entity_poly.type
_entity_poly.pdbx_seq_one_letter_code
_entity_poly.pdbx_strand_id
1 'polypeptide(L)'
;MRYLILSILALAGAVESFGQRFQTAPIRKHIEFLASDDLEGRGTASLGEVRAANYIASAFKEIGLKPAGTKGYFQPFEVSFAIDGEAHDLTGRNVVGFLDNGAPKTIVIGAHYDHLGKGFQGSSLSPDSKNKIHNGADDNASGTTGVLELARYFAGNNVKEKHNYLFITFSGEELGLLGSKHYAEKPTLPLNTFSAMINMDMIGRLDAQKGIIVSGWGTSKVWGKLIPDLAKRQNLKYTVDSSGVGASDHTSFYLKNIPVVQFFTGGHGDYHKVSDDPDKINYEGEASILTLISELLEGLDKETAEPEFLTAGNPHSGTTTSNFKVTLGVMPDYSYTGKGLKIDGVSKARPAEKAGILAGDIITKLGGEPIGTIYDYMEILGKHEKGQTVEAELQRGSETKVVKVTF
;
A
#
# COMPACT_ATOMS: atom_id res chain seq x y z
N MET A 1 -10.29 -74.13 12.57
CA MET A 1 -10.89 -72.81 12.27
C MET A 1 -9.95 -71.74 12.85
N ARG A 2 -9.03 -71.23 12.02
CA ARG A 2 -8.08 -70.16 12.37
C ARG A 2 -8.50 -68.93 11.57
N TYR A 3 -9.00 -67.90 12.23
CA TYR A 3 -9.26 -66.61 11.61
C TYR A 3 -7.98 -65.78 11.64
N LEU A 4 -7.48 -65.47 10.46
CA LEU A 4 -6.49 -64.43 10.17
C LEU A 4 -7.16 -63.52 9.12
N ILE A 5 -6.69 -62.27 8.99
CA ILE A 5 -7.06 -61.21 8.01
C ILE A 5 -8.00 -60.17 8.61
N LEU A 6 -7.73 -58.86 8.55
CA LEU A 6 -6.54 -58.03 8.33
C LEU A 6 -7.05 -56.62 8.69
N SER A 7 -6.43 -55.92 9.63
CA SER A 7 -6.77 -54.53 9.91
C SER A 7 -6.07 -53.65 8.88
N ILE A 8 -6.81 -53.10 7.92
CA ILE A 8 -6.30 -52.03 7.05
C ILE A 8 -6.32 -50.74 7.87
N LEU A 9 -5.17 -50.37 8.44
CA LEU A 9 -4.94 -49.00 8.89
C LEU A 9 -4.82 -48.12 7.64
N ALA A 10 -5.85 -47.34 7.35
CA ALA A 10 -5.74 -46.21 6.46
C ALA A 10 -4.95 -45.11 7.20
N LEU A 11 -3.64 -45.04 6.97
CA LEU A 11 -2.88 -43.82 7.26
C LEU A 11 -3.35 -42.74 6.28
N ALA A 12 -4.33 -41.94 6.70
CA ALA A 12 -4.58 -40.63 6.11
C ALA A 12 -3.40 -39.73 6.50
N GLY A 13 -2.32 -39.79 5.71
CA GLY A 13 -1.30 -38.75 5.75
C GLY A 13 -1.95 -37.44 5.34
N ALA A 14 -1.96 -36.46 6.23
CA ALA A 14 -2.22 -35.08 5.87
C ALA A 14 -1.12 -34.66 4.89
N VAL A 15 -1.41 -34.74 3.60
CA VAL A 15 -0.65 -34.01 2.59
C VAL A 15 -1.03 -32.56 2.81
N GLU A 16 -0.33 -31.87 3.71
CA GLU A 16 -0.31 -30.42 3.67
C GLU A 16 0.19 -30.05 2.28
N SER A 17 -0.71 -29.46 1.49
CA SER A 17 -0.43 -28.99 0.15
C SER A 17 0.69 -27.94 0.23
N PHE A 18 1.93 -28.39 0.06
CA PHE A 18 3.10 -27.54 -0.15
C PHE A 18 2.97 -26.69 -1.44
N GLY A 19 1.97 -26.95 -2.28
CA GLY A 19 1.73 -26.29 -3.56
C GLY A 19 1.03 -24.93 -3.50
N GLN A 20 0.60 -24.46 -2.32
CA GLN A 20 -0.27 -23.28 -2.21
C GLN A 20 0.27 -22.20 -1.24
N ARG A 21 1.57 -22.22 -0.94
CA ARG A 21 2.24 -21.09 -0.25
C ARG A 21 2.90 -20.17 -1.28
N PHE A 22 2.85 -18.86 -1.03
CA PHE A 22 3.59 -17.89 -1.82
C PHE A 22 5.09 -18.15 -1.70
N GLN A 23 5.78 -18.15 -2.84
CA GLN A 23 7.21 -18.47 -2.90
C GLN A 23 8.01 -17.18 -3.07
N THR A 24 9.15 -17.10 -2.41
CA THR A 24 10.01 -15.91 -2.47
C THR A 24 10.67 -15.70 -3.82
N ALA A 25 10.91 -16.76 -4.60
CA ALA A 25 11.56 -16.63 -5.90
C ALA A 25 10.72 -15.86 -6.95
N PRO A 26 9.42 -16.18 -7.17
CA PRO A 26 8.53 -15.35 -7.99
C PRO A 26 8.42 -13.90 -7.49
N ILE A 27 8.22 -13.70 -6.19
CA ILE A 27 8.13 -12.35 -5.58
C ILE A 27 9.40 -11.55 -5.88
N ARG A 28 10.56 -12.14 -5.58
CA ARG A 28 11.87 -11.55 -5.86
C ARG A 28 12.03 -11.17 -7.33
N LYS A 29 11.67 -12.06 -8.25
CA LYS A 29 11.75 -11.80 -9.70
C LYS A 29 10.93 -10.57 -10.09
N HIS A 30 9.70 -10.45 -9.59
CA HIS A 30 8.85 -9.30 -9.90
C HIS A 30 9.42 -7.99 -9.34
N ILE A 31 9.83 -7.98 -8.08
CA ILE A 31 10.41 -6.80 -7.44
C ILE A 31 11.73 -6.39 -8.10
N GLU A 32 12.65 -7.33 -8.35
CA GLU A 32 13.94 -7.02 -8.98
C GLU A 32 13.75 -6.43 -10.39
N PHE A 33 12.74 -6.87 -11.14
CA PHE A 33 12.41 -6.21 -12.41
C PHE A 33 11.80 -4.83 -12.18
N LEU A 34 10.73 -4.74 -11.38
CA LEU A 34 9.94 -3.52 -11.19
C LEU A 34 10.79 -2.39 -10.58
N ALA A 35 11.72 -2.72 -9.69
CA ALA A 35 12.64 -1.79 -9.04
C ALA A 35 14.05 -1.83 -9.64
N SER A 36 14.16 -2.16 -10.94
CA SER A 36 15.43 -2.05 -11.67
C SER A 36 15.69 -0.64 -12.20
N ASP A 37 16.96 -0.28 -12.31
CA ASP A 37 17.40 0.98 -12.94
C ASP A 37 16.89 1.13 -14.39
N ASP A 38 16.63 0.03 -15.10
CA ASP A 38 16.06 0.00 -16.45
C ASP A 38 14.64 0.61 -16.52
N LEU A 39 13.93 0.67 -15.39
CA LEU A 39 12.64 1.31 -15.25
C LEU A 39 12.74 2.74 -14.73
N GLU A 40 13.95 3.26 -14.52
CA GLU A 40 14.23 4.66 -14.19
C GLU A 40 13.37 5.22 -13.04
N GLY A 41 12.98 4.35 -12.10
CA GLY A 41 12.16 4.67 -10.93
C GLY A 41 10.67 4.87 -11.19
N ARG A 42 10.15 4.43 -12.35
CA ARG A 42 8.71 4.38 -12.67
C ARG A 42 7.95 5.70 -12.43
N GLY A 43 8.60 6.84 -12.73
CA GLY A 43 7.97 8.16 -12.65
C GLY A 43 6.65 8.22 -13.42
N THR A 44 5.60 8.82 -12.86
CA THR A 44 4.28 8.89 -13.52
C THR A 44 4.40 9.44 -14.95
N ALA A 45 3.78 8.77 -15.91
CA ALA A 45 3.85 9.03 -17.35
C ALA A 45 5.26 9.02 -17.99
N SER A 46 6.27 8.48 -17.32
CA SER A 46 7.62 8.30 -17.87
C SER A 46 7.73 7.06 -18.76
N LEU A 47 8.83 6.94 -19.52
CA LEU A 47 9.14 5.71 -20.27
C LEU A 47 9.34 4.51 -19.34
N GLY A 48 9.89 4.74 -18.15
CA GLY A 48 10.04 3.74 -17.10
C GLY A 48 8.71 3.17 -16.63
N GLU A 49 7.75 4.04 -16.33
CA GLU A 49 6.38 3.61 -16.00
C GLU A 49 5.71 2.88 -17.17
N VAL A 50 5.89 3.33 -18.43
CA VAL A 50 5.37 2.63 -19.60
C VAL A 50 5.94 1.21 -19.71
N ARG A 51 7.23 1.01 -19.45
CA ARG A 51 7.86 -0.32 -19.44
C ARG A 51 7.27 -1.19 -18.32
N ALA A 52 7.11 -0.64 -17.11
CA ALA A 52 6.49 -1.34 -15.99
C ALA A 52 5.05 -1.75 -16.29
N ALA A 53 4.25 -0.85 -16.88
CA ALA A 53 2.87 -1.13 -17.27
C ALA A 53 2.78 -2.28 -18.30
N ASN A 54 3.70 -2.32 -19.28
CA ASN A 54 3.76 -3.41 -20.26
C ASN A 54 4.18 -4.74 -19.62
N TYR A 55 5.09 -4.71 -18.64
CA TYR A 55 5.46 -5.90 -17.88
C TYR A 55 4.27 -6.47 -17.11
N ILE A 56 3.55 -5.63 -16.37
CA ILE A 56 2.35 -6.01 -15.60
C ILE A 56 1.26 -6.57 -16.53
N ALA A 57 0.98 -5.89 -17.65
CA ALA A 57 0.02 -6.35 -18.64
C ALA A 57 0.42 -7.70 -19.27
N SER A 58 1.72 -7.92 -19.51
CA SER A 58 2.25 -9.19 -20.02
C SER A 58 2.07 -10.30 -18.98
N ALA A 59 2.37 -10.03 -17.70
CA ALA A 59 2.15 -10.98 -16.61
C ALA A 59 0.66 -11.35 -16.47
N PHE A 60 -0.25 -10.36 -16.48
CA PHE A 60 -1.70 -10.63 -16.47
C PHE A 60 -2.15 -11.48 -17.66
N LYS A 61 -1.60 -11.24 -18.84
CA LYS A 61 -1.89 -12.04 -20.04
C LYS A 61 -1.36 -13.47 -19.90
N GLU A 62 -0.15 -13.66 -19.39
CA GLU A 62 0.45 -14.98 -19.16
C GLU A 62 -0.32 -15.80 -18.11
N ILE A 63 -0.83 -15.13 -17.08
CA ILE A 63 -1.71 -15.74 -16.06
C ILE A 63 -3.07 -16.15 -16.66
N GLY A 64 -3.49 -15.54 -17.77
CA GLY A 64 -4.75 -15.82 -18.45
C GLY A 64 -5.90 -14.90 -18.02
N LEU A 65 -5.62 -13.78 -17.36
CA LEU A 65 -6.63 -12.78 -17.01
C LEU A 65 -7.19 -12.12 -18.26
N LYS A 66 -8.49 -11.79 -18.26
CA LYS A 66 -9.11 -10.99 -19.33
C LYS A 66 -8.68 -9.52 -19.19
N PRO A 67 -8.39 -8.81 -20.29
CA PRO A 67 -8.17 -7.37 -20.25
C PRO A 67 -9.44 -6.64 -19.80
N ALA A 68 -9.30 -5.71 -18.85
CA ALA A 68 -10.43 -4.92 -18.32
C ALA A 68 -10.16 -3.40 -18.28
N GLY A 69 -9.20 -2.92 -19.07
CA GLY A 69 -8.99 -1.50 -19.33
C GLY A 69 -9.86 -1.01 -20.50
N THR A 70 -9.90 0.32 -20.71
CA THR A 70 -10.58 0.91 -21.88
C THR A 70 -9.82 0.68 -23.19
N LYS A 71 -8.54 0.29 -23.11
CA LYS A 71 -7.68 -0.10 -24.24
C LYS A 71 -6.89 -1.36 -23.88
N GLY A 72 -7.50 -2.54 -24.04
CA GLY A 72 -6.88 -3.80 -23.64
C GLY A 72 -6.71 -3.84 -22.11
N TYR A 73 -5.51 -4.17 -21.61
CA TYR A 73 -5.23 -4.10 -20.18
C TYR A 73 -5.08 -2.66 -19.66
N PHE A 74 -4.99 -1.65 -20.52
CA PHE A 74 -4.69 -0.29 -20.11
C PHE A 74 -5.95 0.57 -19.99
N GLN A 75 -6.03 1.38 -18.94
CA GLN A 75 -6.95 2.51 -18.84
C GLN A 75 -6.12 3.81 -18.80
N PRO A 76 -5.89 4.45 -19.96
CA PRO A 76 -5.17 5.71 -20.02
C PRO A 76 -6.02 6.87 -19.51
N PHE A 77 -5.36 7.85 -18.89
CA PHE A 77 -5.97 9.10 -18.43
C PHE A 77 -4.97 10.26 -18.51
N GLU A 78 -5.50 11.47 -18.57
CA GLU A 78 -4.68 12.69 -18.62
C GLU A 78 -4.09 12.99 -17.23
N VAL A 79 -2.82 13.34 -17.20
CA VAL A 79 -2.08 13.72 -16.00
C VAL A 79 -1.36 15.02 -16.28
N SER A 80 -1.52 16.00 -15.40
CA SER A 80 -0.83 17.28 -15.47
C SER A 80 -0.02 17.50 -14.19
N PHE A 81 1.28 17.72 -14.31
CA PHE A 81 2.16 18.08 -13.20
C PHE A 81 3.26 19.04 -13.64
N ALA A 82 3.84 19.77 -12.68
CA ALA A 82 4.89 20.74 -12.95
C ALA A 82 6.29 20.12 -12.73
N ILE A 83 7.19 20.29 -13.69
CA ILE A 83 8.61 19.98 -13.55
C ILE A 83 9.38 21.29 -13.64
N ASP A 84 10.15 21.62 -12.59
CA ASP A 84 10.93 22.88 -12.51
C ASP A 84 10.10 24.16 -12.85
N GLY A 85 8.79 24.14 -12.58
CA GLY A 85 7.86 25.27 -12.80
C GLY A 85 7.13 25.26 -14.15
N GLU A 86 7.42 24.32 -15.04
CA GLU A 86 6.70 24.15 -16.31
C GLU A 86 5.67 23.03 -16.21
N ALA A 87 4.44 23.29 -16.67
CA ALA A 87 3.38 22.30 -16.69
C ALA A 87 3.55 21.33 -17.86
N HIS A 88 3.41 20.04 -17.59
CA HIS A 88 3.45 18.98 -18.58
C HIS A 88 2.14 18.20 -18.56
N ASP A 89 1.47 18.15 -19.72
CA ASP A 89 0.29 17.31 -19.93
C ASP A 89 0.73 15.99 -20.57
N LEU A 90 0.59 14.91 -19.81
CA LEU A 90 1.02 13.57 -20.18
C LEU A 90 -0.12 12.57 -19.97
N THR A 91 0.16 11.29 -20.25
CA THR A 91 -0.81 10.20 -20.11
C THR A 91 -0.35 9.19 -19.07
N GLY A 92 -1.01 9.19 -17.91
CA GLY A 92 -0.94 8.10 -16.95
C GLY A 92 -1.77 6.91 -17.40
N ARG A 93 -1.51 5.73 -16.84
CA ARG A 93 -2.13 4.47 -17.31
C ARG A 93 -2.35 3.50 -16.15
N ASN A 94 -3.60 3.22 -15.79
CA ASN A 94 -3.85 2.06 -14.94
C ASN A 94 -3.71 0.77 -15.76
N VAL A 95 -3.27 -0.32 -15.13
CA VAL A 95 -3.23 -1.67 -15.74
C VAL A 95 -4.26 -2.55 -15.03
N VAL A 96 -5.15 -3.18 -15.79
CA VAL A 96 -6.36 -3.81 -15.26
C VAL A 96 -6.57 -5.20 -15.89
N GLY A 97 -6.51 -6.24 -15.06
CA GLY A 97 -6.80 -7.63 -15.41
C GLY A 97 -8.00 -8.16 -14.64
N PHE A 98 -8.81 -9.01 -15.28
CA PHE A 98 -10.05 -9.53 -14.71
C PHE A 98 -10.09 -11.05 -14.74
N LEU A 99 -10.31 -11.65 -13.57
CA LEU A 99 -10.62 -13.06 -13.41
C LEU A 99 -12.13 -13.22 -13.26
N ASP A 100 -12.75 -13.75 -14.31
CA ASP A 100 -14.20 -13.93 -14.41
C ASP A 100 -14.60 -15.32 -13.92
N ASN A 101 -15.12 -15.38 -12.70
CA ASN A 101 -15.67 -16.58 -12.10
C ASN A 101 -17.18 -16.74 -12.39
N GLY A 102 -17.79 -15.88 -13.20
CA GLY A 102 -19.23 -15.87 -13.43
C GLY A 102 -20.03 -15.50 -12.19
N ALA A 103 -19.40 -14.79 -11.24
CA ALA A 103 -20.01 -14.34 -10.00
C ALA A 103 -20.75 -13.00 -10.19
N PRO A 104 -21.75 -12.69 -9.35
CA PRO A 104 -22.47 -11.42 -9.41
C PRO A 104 -21.67 -10.24 -8.83
N LYS A 105 -20.66 -10.52 -8.01
CA LYS A 105 -19.87 -9.53 -7.27
C LYS A 105 -18.39 -9.70 -7.55
N THR A 106 -17.65 -8.61 -7.39
CA THR A 106 -16.23 -8.51 -7.72
C THR A 106 -15.46 -7.91 -6.55
N ILE A 107 -14.36 -8.53 -6.17
CA ILE A 107 -13.40 -7.92 -5.24
C ILE A 107 -12.30 -7.24 -6.07
N VAL A 108 -12.01 -5.98 -5.74
CA VAL A 108 -10.89 -5.24 -6.33
C VAL A 108 -9.64 -5.51 -5.50
N ILE A 109 -8.55 -5.90 -6.14
CA ILE A 109 -7.24 -6.13 -5.52
C ILE A 109 -6.26 -5.19 -6.21
N GLY A 110 -5.65 -4.29 -5.45
CA GLY A 110 -4.83 -3.25 -6.05
C GLY A 110 -3.63 -2.76 -5.25
N ALA A 111 -2.78 -2.05 -5.96
CA ALA A 111 -1.58 -1.35 -5.50
C ALA A 111 -1.20 -0.32 -6.57
N HIS A 112 -0.47 0.74 -6.25
CA HIS A 112 0.14 1.56 -7.28
C HIS A 112 1.44 0.95 -7.78
N TYR A 113 1.80 1.26 -9.02
CA TYR A 113 3.04 0.78 -9.63
C TYR A 113 3.97 1.91 -10.08
N ASP A 114 3.52 3.17 -10.06
CA ASP A 114 4.41 4.30 -10.22
C ASP A 114 5.25 4.53 -8.96
N HIS A 115 6.34 5.27 -9.13
CA HIS A 115 7.15 5.80 -8.04
C HIS A 115 7.78 7.14 -8.49
N LEU A 116 8.78 7.66 -7.78
CA LEU A 116 9.29 9.03 -7.93
C LEU A 116 10.20 9.27 -9.16
N GLY A 117 10.46 8.25 -9.97
CA GLY A 117 11.32 8.35 -11.15
C GLY A 117 12.74 8.83 -10.80
N LYS A 118 13.19 9.87 -11.51
CA LYS A 118 14.48 10.54 -11.26
C LYS A 118 14.40 11.70 -10.25
N GLY A 119 13.36 11.72 -9.42
CA GLY A 119 13.14 12.73 -8.37
C GLY A 119 12.62 14.09 -8.86
N PHE A 120 12.11 14.16 -10.10
CA PHE A 120 11.60 15.41 -10.70
C PHE A 120 10.15 15.73 -10.34
N GLN A 121 9.39 14.70 -9.94
CA GLN A 121 7.95 14.79 -9.67
C GLN A 121 7.62 15.20 -8.23
N GLY A 122 8.65 15.46 -7.41
CA GLY A 122 8.52 15.88 -6.02
C GLY A 122 8.73 14.73 -5.02
N SER A 123 8.35 14.96 -3.77
CA SER A 123 8.24 13.97 -2.68
C SER A 123 9.50 13.22 -2.23
N SER A 124 10.62 13.30 -2.95
CA SER A 124 11.87 12.65 -2.54
C SER A 124 12.41 13.17 -1.19
N LEU A 125 12.77 12.23 -0.32
CA LEU A 125 13.40 12.49 0.97
C LEU A 125 14.94 12.44 0.91
N SER A 126 15.52 11.97 -0.20
CA SER A 126 16.98 11.92 -0.37
C SER A 126 17.62 13.32 -0.33
N PRO A 127 18.76 13.50 0.36
CA PRO A 127 19.61 14.67 0.15
C PRO A 127 20.14 14.66 -1.29
N ASP A 128 19.94 15.74 -2.04
CA ASP A 128 20.36 15.86 -3.45
C ASP A 128 19.79 14.75 -4.35
N SER A 129 18.49 14.81 -4.63
CA SER A 129 17.76 13.75 -5.34
C SER A 129 17.63 13.94 -6.85
N LYS A 130 18.02 15.11 -7.39
CA LYS A 130 17.85 15.43 -8.81
C LYS A 130 18.67 14.46 -9.66
N ASN A 131 18.05 13.89 -10.71
CA ASN A 131 18.67 12.92 -11.63
C ASN A 131 19.07 11.58 -11.01
N LYS A 132 18.67 11.28 -9.77
CA LYS A 132 18.93 9.97 -9.16
C LYS A 132 17.69 9.10 -9.25
N ILE A 133 17.90 7.83 -9.58
CA ILE A 133 16.83 6.85 -9.71
C ILE A 133 16.29 6.51 -8.31
N HIS A 134 14.98 6.58 -8.15
CA HIS A 134 14.27 6.09 -6.98
C HIS A 134 13.66 4.76 -7.37
N ASN A 135 14.29 3.64 -6.99
CA ASN A 135 13.87 2.32 -7.47
C ASN A 135 12.55 1.86 -6.87
N GLY A 136 12.19 2.30 -5.67
CA GLY A 136 10.85 2.05 -5.12
C GLY A 136 10.56 0.57 -4.96
N ALA A 137 11.50 -0.17 -4.35
CA ALA A 137 11.38 -1.61 -4.16
C ALA A 137 10.28 -1.98 -3.17
N ASP A 138 10.21 -1.30 -2.02
CA ASP A 138 9.06 -1.44 -1.13
C ASP A 138 7.91 -0.58 -1.62
N ASP A 139 8.20 0.62 -2.10
CA ASP A 139 7.24 1.65 -2.50
C ASP A 139 7.22 1.89 -4.03
N ASN A 140 6.32 1.26 -4.80
CA ASN A 140 5.43 0.19 -4.39
C ASN A 140 5.55 -1.04 -5.31
N ALA A 141 6.79 -1.41 -5.65
CA ALA A 141 7.04 -2.66 -6.35
C ALA A 141 6.60 -3.88 -5.53
N SER A 142 6.64 -3.81 -4.18
CA SER A 142 6.15 -4.86 -3.29
C SER A 142 4.62 -5.06 -3.41
N GLY A 143 3.82 -4.00 -3.30
CA GLY A 143 2.36 -4.09 -3.47
C GLY A 143 1.96 -4.49 -4.89
N THR A 144 2.63 -3.95 -5.91
CA THR A 144 2.43 -4.37 -7.30
C THR A 144 2.73 -5.86 -7.49
N THR A 145 3.82 -6.36 -6.88
CA THR A 145 4.15 -7.78 -6.89
C THR A 145 3.09 -8.60 -6.17
N GLY A 146 2.53 -8.10 -5.08
CA GLY A 146 1.41 -8.73 -4.39
C GLY A 146 0.18 -8.89 -5.28
N VAL A 147 -0.17 -7.88 -6.09
CA VAL A 147 -1.25 -8.00 -7.10
C VAL A 147 -0.96 -9.10 -8.11
N LEU A 148 0.28 -9.19 -8.64
CA LEU A 148 0.68 -10.20 -9.61
C LEU A 148 0.65 -11.62 -9.03
N GLU A 149 1.13 -11.80 -7.81
CA GLU A 149 1.18 -13.11 -7.16
C GLU A 149 -0.21 -13.57 -6.70
N LEU A 150 -1.06 -12.67 -6.19
CA LEU A 150 -2.46 -12.99 -5.90
C LEU A 150 -3.23 -13.35 -7.19
N ALA A 151 -2.99 -12.64 -8.29
CA ALA A 151 -3.54 -13.00 -9.59
C ALA A 151 -3.12 -14.41 -10.03
N ARG A 152 -1.84 -14.73 -9.93
CA ARG A 152 -1.30 -16.06 -10.24
C ARG A 152 -1.92 -17.13 -9.34
N TYR A 153 -2.09 -16.84 -8.06
CA TYR A 153 -2.71 -17.74 -7.09
C TYR A 153 -4.16 -18.06 -7.46
N PHE A 154 -5.02 -17.05 -7.57
CA PHE A 154 -6.46 -17.27 -7.80
C PHE A 154 -6.75 -17.80 -9.20
N ALA A 155 -5.99 -17.42 -10.23
CA ALA A 155 -6.17 -18.00 -11.56
C ALA A 155 -5.71 -19.47 -11.65
N GLY A 156 -4.80 -19.90 -10.77
CA GLY A 156 -4.15 -21.22 -10.83
C GLY A 156 -4.56 -22.20 -9.73
N ASN A 157 -5.41 -21.81 -8.79
CA ASN A 157 -5.77 -22.63 -7.62
C ASN A 157 -6.79 -23.75 -7.91
N ASN A 158 -7.34 -23.83 -9.13
CA ASN A 158 -8.40 -24.76 -9.54
C ASN A 158 -9.69 -24.68 -8.70
N VAL A 159 -9.94 -23.54 -8.07
CA VAL A 159 -11.18 -23.22 -7.37
C VAL A 159 -11.96 -22.22 -8.22
N LYS A 160 -13.29 -22.30 -8.14
CA LYS A 160 -14.17 -21.29 -8.73
C LYS A 160 -14.81 -20.50 -7.60
N GLU A 161 -14.29 -19.31 -7.34
CA GLU A 161 -14.75 -18.45 -6.24
C GLU A 161 -16.14 -17.87 -6.53
N LYS A 162 -16.84 -17.48 -5.46
CA LYS A 162 -18.14 -16.80 -5.54
C LYS A 162 -18.02 -15.30 -5.80
N HIS A 163 -16.79 -14.79 -5.94
CA HIS A 163 -16.48 -13.48 -6.46
C HIS A 163 -15.69 -13.58 -7.75
N ASN A 164 -15.84 -12.58 -8.62
CA ASN A 164 -14.84 -12.26 -9.62
C ASN A 164 -13.72 -11.46 -8.96
N TYR A 165 -12.56 -11.41 -9.60
CA TYR A 165 -11.46 -10.57 -9.13
C TYR A 165 -11.04 -9.57 -10.20
N LEU A 166 -10.97 -8.30 -9.80
CA LEU A 166 -10.39 -7.24 -10.59
C LEU A 166 -9.02 -6.90 -10.00
N PHE A 167 -7.97 -7.30 -10.70
CA PHE A 167 -6.59 -6.96 -10.37
C PHE A 167 -6.24 -5.66 -11.07
N ILE A 168 -5.85 -4.64 -10.30
CA ILE A 168 -5.55 -3.31 -10.84
C ILE A 168 -4.28 -2.74 -10.24
N THR A 169 -3.40 -2.23 -11.09
CA THR A 169 -2.24 -1.43 -10.66
C THR A 169 -2.41 0.02 -11.09
N PHE A 170 -2.31 0.95 -10.13
CA PHE A 170 -2.60 2.36 -10.33
C PHE A 170 -1.36 3.17 -10.73
N SER A 171 -1.57 4.15 -11.60
CA SER A 171 -0.57 5.14 -12.01
C SER A 171 -0.84 6.47 -11.32
N GLY A 172 0.18 7.25 -11.02
CA GLY A 172 0.05 8.59 -10.44
C GLY A 172 -0.43 8.62 -8.99
N GLU A 173 -0.15 7.58 -8.20
CA GLU A 173 -0.45 7.58 -6.76
C GLU A 173 0.36 8.67 -6.05
N GLU A 174 1.66 8.74 -6.38
CA GLU A 174 2.65 9.66 -5.80
C GLU A 174 2.35 11.14 -6.06
N LEU A 175 1.51 11.39 -7.06
CA LEU A 175 1.00 12.70 -7.45
C LEU A 175 -0.39 12.99 -6.87
N GLY A 176 -0.84 12.19 -5.89
CA GLY A 176 -2.09 12.36 -5.17
C GLY A 176 -3.22 11.47 -5.67
N LEU A 177 -2.98 10.17 -5.78
CA LEU A 177 -3.99 9.12 -6.07
C LEU A 177 -4.67 9.26 -7.45
N LEU A 178 -3.96 9.80 -8.45
CA LEU A 178 -4.59 10.20 -9.71
C LEU A 178 -5.24 9.02 -10.45
N GLY A 179 -4.56 7.88 -10.52
CA GLY A 179 -5.05 6.68 -11.20
C GLY A 179 -6.23 6.04 -10.50
N SER A 180 -6.19 5.86 -9.18
CA SER A 180 -7.31 5.28 -8.43
C SER A 180 -8.52 6.21 -8.39
N LYS A 181 -8.32 7.53 -8.27
CA LYS A 181 -9.41 8.52 -8.43
C LYS A 181 -10.05 8.41 -9.80
N HIS A 182 -9.25 8.38 -10.86
CA HIS A 182 -9.74 8.24 -12.22
C HIS A 182 -10.55 6.95 -12.40
N TYR A 183 -10.05 5.82 -11.89
CA TYR A 183 -10.76 4.54 -11.99
C TYR A 183 -12.09 4.59 -11.20
N ALA A 184 -12.08 5.10 -9.97
CA ALA A 184 -13.28 5.20 -9.15
C ALA A 184 -14.35 6.14 -9.74
N GLU A 185 -13.95 7.15 -10.51
CA GLU A 185 -14.88 8.05 -11.22
C GLU A 185 -15.37 7.50 -12.56
N LYS A 186 -14.51 6.78 -13.28
CA LYS A 186 -14.79 6.24 -14.62
C LYS A 186 -14.42 4.75 -14.68
N PRO A 187 -15.08 3.90 -13.89
CA PRO A 187 -14.69 2.50 -13.77
C PRO A 187 -15.07 1.74 -15.06
N THR A 188 -14.29 0.72 -15.38
CA THR A 188 -14.57 -0.16 -16.53
C THR A 188 -15.58 -1.27 -16.20
N LEU A 189 -15.86 -1.46 -14.90
CA LEU A 189 -16.94 -2.29 -14.38
C LEU A 189 -17.89 -1.45 -13.50
N PRO A 190 -19.19 -1.78 -13.41
CA PRO A 190 -20.11 -0.99 -12.60
C PRO A 190 -19.75 -1.04 -11.09
N LEU A 191 -19.65 0.12 -10.42
CA LEU A 191 -19.25 0.18 -8.99
C LEU A 191 -20.14 -0.65 -8.07
N ASN A 192 -21.44 -0.77 -8.38
CA ASN A 192 -22.38 -1.57 -7.57
C ASN A 192 -22.12 -3.08 -7.61
N THR A 193 -21.23 -3.54 -8.49
CA THR A 193 -20.72 -4.91 -8.52
C THR A 193 -19.54 -5.12 -7.58
N PHE A 194 -18.91 -4.07 -7.07
CA PHE A 194 -17.76 -4.19 -6.17
C PHE A 194 -18.22 -4.52 -4.75
N SER A 195 -17.69 -5.60 -4.18
CA SER A 195 -17.99 -6.02 -2.80
C SER A 195 -16.98 -5.47 -1.79
N ALA A 196 -15.71 -5.36 -2.18
CA ALA A 196 -14.66 -4.74 -1.40
C ALA A 196 -13.47 -4.31 -2.29
N MET A 197 -12.61 -3.46 -1.75
CA MET A 197 -11.29 -3.18 -2.31
C MET A 197 -10.19 -3.51 -1.29
N ILE A 198 -9.24 -4.35 -1.71
CA ILE A 198 -8.07 -4.74 -0.94
C ILE A 198 -6.86 -4.03 -1.54
N ASN A 199 -6.20 -3.19 -0.75
CA ASN A 199 -5.04 -2.42 -1.17
C ASN A 199 -3.76 -2.95 -0.54
N MET A 200 -2.67 -2.95 -1.31
CA MET A 200 -1.33 -3.27 -0.83
C MET A 200 -0.41 -2.10 -1.15
N ASP A 201 0.29 -1.65 -0.13
CA ASP A 201 1.22 -0.53 -0.24
C ASP A 201 2.34 -0.74 0.76
N MET A 202 3.58 -0.86 0.26
CA MET A 202 4.76 -1.12 1.07
C MET A 202 4.60 -2.35 1.98
N ILE A 203 4.50 -3.53 1.35
CA ILE A 203 4.32 -4.84 2.01
C ILE A 203 5.60 -5.67 2.08
N GLY A 204 6.73 -5.14 1.62
CA GLY A 204 8.02 -5.81 1.51
C GLY A 204 8.92 -5.66 2.73
N ARG A 205 8.59 -4.82 3.71
CA ARG A 205 9.46 -4.47 4.85
C ARG A 205 8.98 -4.96 6.21
N LEU A 206 8.28 -6.11 6.22
CA LEU A 206 7.74 -6.71 7.45
C LEU A 206 8.82 -6.86 8.53
N ASP A 207 8.61 -6.17 9.66
CA ASP A 207 9.37 -6.32 10.89
C ASP A 207 8.56 -7.14 11.90
N ALA A 208 9.14 -8.20 12.45
CA ALA A 208 8.44 -9.14 13.33
C ALA A 208 7.99 -8.52 14.67
N GLN A 209 8.58 -7.40 15.10
CA GLN A 209 8.17 -6.70 16.32
C GLN A 209 7.06 -5.70 16.06
N LYS A 210 7.12 -4.97 14.95
CA LYS A 210 6.10 -3.99 14.54
C LYS A 210 4.85 -4.67 13.97
N GLY A 211 5.03 -5.71 13.15
CA GLY A 211 3.95 -6.36 12.43
C GLY A 211 3.47 -5.54 11.23
N ILE A 212 2.22 -5.77 10.83
CA ILE A 212 1.54 -5.01 9.78
C ILE A 212 0.57 -3.97 10.35
N ILE A 213 0.31 -2.91 9.60
CA ILE A 213 -0.75 -1.95 9.85
C ILE A 213 -1.90 -2.29 8.91
N VAL A 214 -3.09 -2.45 9.48
CA VAL A 214 -4.33 -2.72 8.74
C VAL A 214 -5.22 -1.48 8.83
N SER A 215 -5.25 -0.70 7.75
CA SER A 215 -6.12 0.49 7.63
C SER A 215 -7.45 0.13 6.96
N GLY A 216 -8.48 0.96 7.11
CA GLY A 216 -9.82 0.64 6.62
C GLY A 216 -10.62 -0.28 7.56
N TRP A 217 -10.10 -0.56 8.76
CA TRP A 217 -10.72 -1.52 9.70
C TRP A 217 -12.16 -1.17 10.06
N GLY A 218 -12.50 0.12 10.11
CA GLY A 218 -13.83 0.62 10.44
C GLY A 218 -14.83 0.56 9.30
N THR A 219 -14.42 0.13 8.10
CA THR A 219 -15.28 0.17 6.90
C THR A 219 -16.17 -1.06 6.74
N SER A 220 -15.89 -2.14 7.48
CA SER A 220 -16.73 -3.35 7.55
C SER A 220 -16.39 -4.18 8.79
N LYS A 221 -17.37 -4.85 9.41
CA LYS A 221 -17.10 -5.72 10.57
C LYS A 221 -16.46 -7.03 10.15
N VAL A 222 -16.54 -7.40 8.87
CA VAL A 222 -15.95 -8.64 8.36
C VAL A 222 -14.44 -8.70 8.61
N TRP A 223 -13.75 -7.56 8.60
CA TRP A 223 -12.32 -7.45 8.91
C TRP A 223 -12.01 -7.97 10.31
N GLY A 224 -12.77 -7.51 11.30
CA GLY A 224 -12.65 -7.95 12.70
C GLY A 224 -13.14 -9.37 12.96
N LYS A 225 -13.93 -9.94 12.04
CA LYS A 225 -14.32 -11.35 12.09
C LYS A 225 -13.22 -12.27 11.56
N LEU A 226 -12.57 -11.90 10.47
CA LEU A 226 -11.63 -12.77 9.76
C LEU A 226 -10.18 -12.55 10.20
N ILE A 227 -9.66 -11.33 10.11
CA ILE A 227 -8.23 -11.03 10.24
C ILE A 227 -7.60 -11.52 11.57
N PRO A 228 -8.24 -11.40 12.75
CA PRO A 228 -7.62 -11.83 14.00
C PRO A 228 -7.22 -13.31 14.04
N ASP A 229 -8.10 -14.18 13.53
CA ASP A 229 -7.84 -15.63 13.50
C ASP A 229 -6.80 -15.99 12.44
N LEU A 230 -6.82 -15.32 11.27
CA LEU A 230 -5.81 -15.51 10.22
C LEU A 230 -4.42 -15.10 10.73
N ALA A 231 -4.30 -13.90 11.31
CA ALA A 231 -3.05 -13.38 11.84
C ALA A 231 -2.51 -14.25 12.98
N LYS A 232 -3.38 -14.73 13.87
CA LYS A 232 -3.01 -15.65 14.95
C LYS A 232 -2.45 -16.98 14.41
N ARG A 233 -3.05 -17.56 13.36
CA ARG A 233 -2.54 -18.80 12.75
C ARG A 233 -1.13 -18.63 12.15
N GLN A 234 -0.80 -17.44 11.68
CA GLN A 234 0.50 -17.12 11.10
C GLN A 234 1.48 -16.50 12.12
N ASN A 235 1.08 -16.34 13.39
CA ASN A 235 1.83 -15.62 14.41
C ASN A 235 2.25 -14.20 13.96
N LEU A 236 1.39 -13.55 13.18
CA LEU A 236 1.62 -12.23 12.62
C LEU A 236 1.05 -11.16 13.57
N LYS A 237 1.90 -10.22 13.97
CA LYS A 237 1.47 -9.03 14.73
C LYS A 237 0.79 -8.04 13.78
N TYR A 238 -0.21 -7.33 14.29
CA TYR A 238 -0.83 -6.24 13.55
C TYR A 238 -1.36 -5.15 14.47
N THR A 239 -1.45 -3.94 13.94
CA THR A 239 -2.24 -2.83 14.49
C THR A 239 -3.35 -2.47 13.51
N VAL A 240 -4.36 -1.74 13.99
CA VAL A 240 -5.52 -1.36 13.18
C VAL A 240 -5.71 0.16 13.19
N ASP A 241 -5.97 0.72 12.01
CA ASP A 241 -6.56 2.03 11.83
C ASP A 241 -7.99 1.86 11.30
N SER A 242 -8.94 2.50 11.97
CA SER A 242 -10.35 2.41 11.58
C SER A 242 -10.69 3.30 10.38
N SER A 243 -9.88 4.31 10.08
CA SER A 243 -10.14 5.25 8.98
C SER A 243 -10.26 4.52 7.64
N GLY A 244 -11.28 4.88 6.86
CA GLY A 244 -11.38 4.50 5.44
C GLY A 244 -10.63 5.43 4.50
N VAL A 245 -10.07 6.52 5.04
CA VAL A 245 -9.26 7.51 4.32
C VAL A 245 -7.82 7.43 4.82
N GLY A 246 -6.88 7.32 3.89
CA GLY A 246 -5.45 7.36 4.14
C GLY A 246 -4.67 7.85 2.92
N ALA A 247 -3.35 7.81 3.01
CA ALA A 247 -2.43 8.27 1.97
C ALA A 247 -2.16 7.17 0.91
N SER A 248 -3.18 6.46 0.45
CA SER A 248 -3.05 5.42 -0.58
C SER A 248 -4.38 5.16 -1.30
N ASP A 249 -4.34 4.32 -2.34
CA ASP A 249 -5.41 4.17 -3.35
C ASP A 249 -6.77 3.69 -2.82
N HIS A 250 -6.81 2.97 -1.70
CA HIS A 250 -8.05 2.53 -1.06
C HIS A 250 -9.01 3.70 -0.76
N THR A 251 -8.48 4.90 -0.49
CA THR A 251 -9.27 6.12 -0.25
C THR A 251 -10.23 6.40 -1.40
N SER A 252 -9.78 6.23 -2.64
CA SER A 252 -10.60 6.50 -3.84
C SER A 252 -11.84 5.63 -3.91
N PHE A 253 -11.77 4.39 -3.38
CA PHE A 253 -12.88 3.43 -3.34
C PHE A 253 -13.77 3.63 -2.10
N TYR A 254 -13.18 3.95 -0.95
CA TYR A 254 -13.95 4.28 0.26
C TYR A 254 -14.90 5.47 0.00
N LEU A 255 -14.43 6.49 -0.72
CA LEU A 255 -15.25 7.66 -1.12
C LEU A 255 -16.40 7.31 -2.09
N LYS A 256 -16.46 6.08 -2.59
CA LYS A 256 -17.58 5.53 -3.38
C LYS A 256 -18.46 4.56 -2.59
N ASN A 257 -18.33 4.56 -1.25
CA ASN A 257 -19.05 3.67 -0.33
C ASN A 257 -18.74 2.18 -0.54
N ILE A 258 -17.51 1.86 -0.90
CA ILE A 258 -17.02 0.49 -1.03
C ILE A 258 -16.23 0.15 0.24
N PRO A 259 -16.45 -1.02 0.88
CA PRO A 259 -15.63 -1.48 1.98
C PRO A 259 -14.17 -1.61 1.55
N VAL A 260 -13.23 -1.10 2.34
CA VAL A 260 -11.80 -1.15 2.00
C VAL A 260 -10.95 -1.65 3.16
N VAL A 261 -9.85 -2.31 2.81
CA VAL A 261 -8.79 -2.63 3.76
C VAL A 261 -7.44 -2.47 3.06
N GLN A 262 -6.49 -1.81 3.71
CA GLN A 262 -5.12 -1.66 3.24
C GLN A 262 -4.17 -2.46 4.15
N PHE A 263 -3.22 -3.14 3.53
CA PHE A 263 -2.08 -3.77 4.20
C PHE A 263 -0.82 -2.95 3.95
N PHE A 264 -0.12 -2.62 5.05
CA PHE A 264 1.10 -1.82 5.06
C PHE A 264 2.06 -2.35 6.12
N THR A 265 3.37 -2.34 5.87
CA THR A 265 4.37 -2.76 6.88
C THR A 265 4.88 -1.61 7.76
N GLY A 266 4.36 -0.40 7.56
CA GLY A 266 4.86 0.80 8.21
C GLY A 266 5.99 1.42 7.40
N GLY A 267 6.30 2.69 7.68
CA GLY A 267 7.41 3.32 6.99
C GLY A 267 8.76 2.71 7.40
N HIS A 268 9.80 3.02 6.63
CA HIS A 268 11.20 2.72 6.96
C HIS A 268 12.14 3.82 6.50
N GLY A 269 13.40 3.77 6.95
CA GLY A 269 14.39 4.82 6.70
C GLY A 269 14.74 5.07 5.22
N ASP A 270 14.31 4.20 4.30
CA ASP A 270 14.54 4.28 2.85
C ASP A 270 13.32 4.80 2.08
N TYR A 271 12.17 5.03 2.75
CA TYR A 271 10.96 5.56 2.14
C TYR A 271 11.22 6.85 1.35
N HIS A 272 10.73 6.91 0.10
CA HIS A 272 10.94 8.01 -0.84
C HIS A 272 12.43 8.37 -1.04
N LYS A 273 13.34 7.40 -0.94
CA LYS A 273 14.78 7.60 -1.17
C LYS A 273 15.31 6.71 -2.27
N VAL A 274 16.45 7.14 -2.81
CA VAL A 274 17.23 6.40 -3.81
C VAL A 274 17.75 5.06 -3.28
N SER A 275 17.58 4.78 -1.98
CA SER A 275 18.02 3.56 -1.31
C SER A 275 16.89 2.55 -1.07
N ASP A 276 15.66 2.83 -1.53
CA ASP A 276 14.58 1.85 -1.53
C ASP A 276 14.79 0.82 -2.64
N ASP A 277 15.69 -0.12 -2.38
CA ASP A 277 16.23 -1.09 -3.34
C ASP A 277 15.85 -2.55 -2.98
N PRO A 278 15.84 -3.47 -3.97
CA PRO A 278 15.43 -4.87 -3.76
C PRO A 278 16.17 -5.62 -2.65
N ASP A 279 17.44 -5.28 -2.38
CA ASP A 279 18.22 -5.93 -1.32
C ASP A 279 17.68 -5.65 0.10
N LYS A 280 16.80 -4.64 0.25
CA LYS A 280 16.14 -4.29 1.50
C LYS A 280 14.88 -5.12 1.76
N ILE A 281 14.34 -5.83 0.78
CA ILE A 281 13.06 -6.51 0.91
C ILE A 281 13.18 -7.77 1.76
N ASN A 282 12.25 -7.90 2.71
CA ASN A 282 12.00 -9.13 3.45
C ASN A 282 11.01 -10.01 2.68
N TYR A 283 11.50 -10.75 1.69
CA TYR A 283 10.67 -11.57 0.80
C TYR A 283 9.85 -12.65 1.52
N GLU A 284 10.36 -13.24 2.61
CA GLU A 284 9.60 -14.21 3.42
C GLU A 284 8.46 -13.53 4.18
N GLY A 285 8.69 -12.28 4.63
CA GLY A 285 7.67 -11.46 5.25
C GLY A 285 6.56 -11.08 4.27
N GLU A 286 6.92 -10.65 3.06
CA GLU A 286 5.96 -10.36 1.99
C GLU A 286 5.15 -11.61 1.61
N ALA A 287 5.79 -12.78 1.45
CA ALA A 287 5.09 -14.05 1.21
C ALA A 287 4.08 -14.40 2.33
N SER A 288 4.40 -14.08 3.58
CA SER A 288 3.50 -14.26 4.73
C SER A 288 2.30 -13.31 4.64
N ILE A 289 2.52 -12.05 4.26
CA ILE A 289 1.44 -11.06 4.05
C ILE A 289 0.53 -11.50 2.90
N LEU A 290 1.08 -11.98 1.79
CA LEU A 290 0.26 -12.51 0.68
C LEU A 290 -0.56 -13.73 1.10
N THR A 291 0.00 -14.58 1.95
CA THR A 291 -0.73 -15.73 2.55
C THR A 291 -1.90 -15.23 3.40
N LEU A 292 -1.70 -14.21 4.24
CA LEU A 292 -2.78 -13.58 5.00
C LEU A 292 -3.88 -13.02 4.08
N ILE A 293 -3.49 -12.30 3.01
CA ILE A 293 -4.43 -11.66 2.10
C ILE A 293 -5.20 -12.71 1.29
N SER A 294 -4.55 -13.78 0.79
CA SER A 294 -5.25 -14.85 0.08
C SER A 294 -6.26 -15.57 0.98
N GLU A 295 -5.88 -15.86 2.23
CA GLU A 295 -6.80 -16.48 3.19
C GLU A 295 -7.94 -15.53 3.60
N LEU A 296 -7.70 -14.21 3.64
CA LEU A 296 -8.76 -13.21 3.83
C LEU A 296 -9.74 -13.23 2.67
N LEU A 297 -9.25 -13.21 1.43
CA LEU A 297 -10.08 -13.25 0.21
C LEU A 297 -10.91 -14.54 0.14
N GLU A 298 -10.32 -15.69 0.45
CA GLU A 298 -11.05 -16.97 0.58
C GLU A 298 -12.05 -16.96 1.74
N GLY A 299 -11.71 -16.30 2.85
CA GLY A 299 -12.58 -16.10 3.99
C GLY A 299 -13.80 -15.26 3.64
N LEU A 300 -13.61 -14.16 2.91
CA LEU A 300 -14.70 -13.33 2.37
C LEU A 300 -15.61 -14.18 1.49
N ASP A 301 -15.05 -14.93 0.54
CA ASP A 301 -15.82 -15.78 -0.38
C ASP A 301 -16.68 -16.85 0.35
N LYS A 302 -16.21 -17.32 1.50
CA LYS A 302 -16.93 -18.26 2.37
C LYS A 302 -17.99 -17.56 3.24
N GLU A 303 -17.64 -16.42 3.83
CA GLU A 303 -18.43 -15.69 4.82
C GLU A 303 -19.57 -14.89 4.19
N THR A 304 -19.27 -14.07 3.18
CA THR A 304 -20.25 -13.19 2.52
C THR A 304 -19.78 -12.75 1.14
N ALA A 305 -20.69 -12.78 0.16
CA ALA A 305 -20.44 -12.22 -1.18
C ALA A 305 -20.53 -10.68 -1.22
N GLU A 306 -21.03 -10.07 -0.14
CA GLU A 306 -21.28 -8.63 -0.03
C GLU A 306 -20.99 -8.17 1.41
N PRO A 307 -19.74 -7.85 1.74
CA PRO A 307 -19.42 -7.19 3.02
C PRO A 307 -20.22 -5.90 3.17
N GLU A 308 -20.69 -5.62 4.38
CA GLU A 308 -21.36 -4.34 4.63
C GLU A 308 -20.36 -3.18 4.54
N PHE A 309 -20.82 -2.06 4.00
CA PHE A 309 -20.11 -0.79 4.10
C PHE A 309 -20.55 -0.04 5.35
N LEU A 310 -19.57 0.40 6.12
CA LEU A 310 -19.75 1.29 7.24
C LEU A 310 -18.95 2.56 6.98
N THR A 311 -19.55 3.71 7.29
CA THR A 311 -18.79 4.94 7.41
C THR A 311 -17.87 4.79 8.62
N ALA A 312 -16.57 4.68 8.36
CA ALA A 312 -15.58 4.73 9.41
C ALA A 312 -15.73 6.06 10.17
N GLY A 313 -15.73 6.00 11.50
CA GLY A 313 -15.72 7.20 12.33
C GLY A 313 -14.53 8.05 11.94
N ASN A 314 -14.79 9.14 11.23
CA ASN A 314 -13.76 9.94 10.61
C ASN A 314 -13.44 11.11 11.56
N PRO A 315 -12.31 11.10 12.30
CA PRO A 315 -11.91 12.29 13.05
C PRO A 315 -11.51 13.45 12.13
N HIS A 316 -11.35 13.23 10.81
CA HIS A 316 -10.95 14.25 9.85
C HIS A 316 -11.86 14.23 8.60
N SER A 317 -12.92 15.05 8.64
CA SER A 317 -13.78 15.35 7.48
C SER A 317 -13.16 16.37 6.51
N GLY A 318 -11.87 16.67 6.64
CA GLY A 318 -11.15 17.58 5.76
C GLY A 318 -10.54 16.85 4.57
N THR A 319 -10.72 17.40 3.37
CA THR A 319 -10.01 17.01 2.15
C THR A 319 -8.53 17.39 2.33
N THR A 320 -7.68 16.50 2.81
CA THR A 320 -6.24 16.75 2.96
C THR A 320 -5.53 16.58 1.61
N THR A 321 -5.80 17.47 0.67
CA THR A 321 -4.86 17.76 -0.43
C THR A 321 -3.83 18.76 0.08
N SER A 322 -2.95 18.34 0.99
CA SER A 322 -1.89 19.21 1.50
C SER A 322 -0.70 19.19 0.54
N ASN A 323 -0.63 20.20 -0.34
CA ASN A 323 0.60 20.54 -1.07
C ASN A 323 1.64 21.06 -0.08
N PHE A 324 2.54 20.19 0.38
CA PHE A 324 3.58 20.57 1.33
C PHE A 324 4.62 21.49 0.69
N LYS A 325 4.72 22.72 1.18
CA LYS A 325 5.79 23.66 0.79
C LYS A 325 7.10 23.43 1.56
N VAL A 326 7.00 22.73 2.69
CA VAL A 326 8.10 22.46 3.62
C VAL A 326 8.07 21.02 4.11
N THR A 327 9.21 20.52 4.58
CA THR A 327 9.32 19.21 5.21
C THR A 327 9.98 19.34 6.57
N LEU A 328 9.49 18.64 7.59
CA LEU A 328 10.21 18.55 8.86
C LEU A 328 11.41 17.59 8.76
N GLY A 329 11.33 16.59 7.87
CA GLY A 329 12.33 15.53 7.73
C GLY A 329 12.27 14.47 8.84
N VAL A 330 11.09 14.31 9.44
CA VAL A 330 10.78 13.16 10.29
C VAL A 330 10.08 12.09 9.48
N MET A 331 10.16 10.88 9.99
CA MET A 331 9.43 9.73 9.51
C MET A 331 8.47 9.30 10.63
N PRO A 332 7.15 9.44 10.41
CA PRO A 332 6.15 9.06 11.40
C PRO A 332 6.16 7.54 11.68
N ASP A 333 5.86 7.18 12.93
CA ASP A 333 5.50 5.83 13.31
C ASP A 333 4.00 5.64 13.02
N TYR A 334 3.68 5.12 11.84
CA TYR A 334 2.30 4.86 11.41
C TYR A 334 1.60 3.77 12.24
N SER A 335 2.35 2.98 13.02
CA SER A 335 1.77 1.96 13.91
C SER A 335 1.32 2.54 15.26
N TYR A 336 1.70 3.79 15.55
CA TYR A 336 1.36 4.47 16.79
C TYR A 336 -0.10 4.93 16.80
N THR A 337 -0.87 4.41 17.76
CA THR A 337 -2.30 4.74 17.94
C THR A 337 -2.56 5.73 19.07
N GLY A 338 -1.51 6.23 19.73
CA GLY A 338 -1.62 7.23 20.80
C GLY A 338 -1.76 8.65 20.25
N LYS A 339 -1.88 9.64 21.17
CA LYS A 339 -2.02 11.05 20.80
C LYS A 339 -0.67 11.66 20.43
N GLY A 340 -0.60 12.33 19.29
CA GLY A 340 0.60 13.01 18.78
C GLY A 340 1.25 12.26 17.62
N LEU A 341 2.31 12.86 17.07
CA LEU A 341 3.10 12.26 16.00
C LEU A 341 4.33 11.57 16.59
N LYS A 342 4.25 10.26 16.79
CA LYS A 342 5.42 9.47 17.17
C LYS A 342 6.39 9.39 16.00
N ILE A 343 7.68 9.56 16.27
CA ILE A 343 8.75 9.59 15.28
C ILE A 343 9.46 8.24 15.26
N ASP A 344 9.40 7.54 14.13
CA ASP A 344 10.14 6.30 13.91
C ASP A 344 11.56 6.57 13.40
N GLY A 345 11.74 7.66 12.65
CA GLY A 345 13.03 8.03 12.07
C GLY A 345 13.19 9.53 11.86
N VAL A 346 14.45 9.97 11.78
CA VAL A 346 14.80 11.35 11.47
C VAL A 346 15.83 11.35 10.33
N SER A 347 15.54 12.11 9.28
CA SER A 347 16.42 12.22 8.12
C SER A 347 17.57 13.20 8.36
N LYS A 348 18.78 12.81 7.95
CA LYS A 348 19.99 13.63 8.08
C LYS A 348 19.88 14.97 7.34
N ALA A 349 20.52 15.99 7.89
CA ALA A 349 20.59 17.36 7.39
C ALA A 349 19.22 18.07 7.20
N ARG A 350 18.14 17.53 7.77
CA ARG A 350 16.79 18.11 7.71
C ARG A 350 16.43 18.90 8.97
N PRO A 351 15.36 19.74 8.95
CA PRO A 351 14.95 20.57 10.08
C PRO A 351 14.82 19.84 11.43
N ALA A 352 14.25 18.63 11.44
CA ALA A 352 14.12 17.82 12.64
C ALA A 352 15.44 17.46 13.32
N GLU A 353 16.42 17.00 12.53
CA GLU A 353 17.75 16.65 13.06
C GLU A 353 18.43 17.91 13.63
N LYS A 354 18.36 19.03 12.90
CA LYS A 354 18.92 20.32 13.35
C LYS A 354 18.26 20.84 14.63
N ALA A 355 16.98 20.55 14.81
CA ALA A 355 16.21 20.89 16.01
C ALA A 355 16.44 19.89 17.17
N GLY A 356 17.19 18.80 16.95
CA GLY A 356 17.47 17.79 17.97
C GLY A 356 16.31 16.82 18.25
N ILE A 357 15.37 16.69 17.32
CA ILE A 357 14.32 15.67 17.35
C ILE A 357 14.96 14.30 17.05
N LEU A 358 14.54 13.27 17.78
CA LEU A 358 15.07 11.91 17.70
C LEU A 358 13.97 10.89 17.42
N ALA A 359 14.36 9.72 16.91
CA ALA A 359 13.48 8.56 16.89
C ALA A 359 13.02 8.21 18.31
N GLY A 360 11.74 7.88 18.47
CA GLY A 360 11.07 7.64 19.74
C GLY A 360 10.40 8.88 20.36
N ASP A 361 10.67 10.09 19.86
CA ASP A 361 9.95 11.29 20.28
C ASP A 361 8.48 11.25 19.82
N ILE A 362 7.58 11.90 20.56
CA ILE A 362 6.19 12.10 20.15
C ILE A 362 5.92 13.60 20.10
N ILE A 363 5.73 14.16 18.90
CA ILE A 363 5.41 15.58 18.73
C ILE A 363 3.93 15.79 19.06
N THR A 364 3.63 16.59 20.08
CA THR A 364 2.27 16.86 20.56
C THR A 364 1.74 18.21 20.10
N LYS A 365 2.61 19.16 19.72
CA LYS A 365 2.25 20.43 19.08
C LYS A 365 3.31 20.88 18.08
N LEU A 366 2.89 21.61 17.05
CA LEU A 366 3.76 22.28 16.10
C LEU A 366 3.18 23.66 15.77
N GLY A 367 3.98 24.72 15.88
CA GLY A 367 3.50 26.09 15.61
C GLY A 367 2.39 26.57 16.53
N GLY A 368 2.26 25.97 17.73
CA GLY A 368 1.19 26.23 18.69
C GLY A 368 -0.10 25.44 18.42
N GLU A 369 -0.22 24.76 17.28
CA GLU A 369 -1.35 23.89 16.96
C GLU A 369 -1.13 22.48 17.53
N PRO A 370 -2.14 21.87 18.19
CA PRO A 370 -2.02 20.52 18.73
C PRO A 370 -2.01 19.47 17.63
N ILE A 371 -1.18 18.46 17.80
CA ILE A 371 -1.14 17.27 16.95
C ILE A 371 -1.80 16.14 17.72
N GLY A 372 -2.95 15.67 17.23
CA GLY A 372 -3.62 14.47 17.74
C GLY A 372 -3.18 13.22 16.99
N THR A 373 -2.99 13.35 15.68
CA THR A 373 -2.77 12.29 14.71
C THR A 373 -1.76 12.73 13.65
N ILE A 374 -1.34 11.79 12.79
CA ILE A 374 -0.50 12.12 11.64
C ILE A 374 -1.17 13.11 10.67
N TYR A 375 -2.50 13.07 10.54
CA TYR A 375 -3.24 13.96 9.64
C TYR A 375 -3.25 15.41 10.15
N ASP A 376 -3.35 15.61 11.47
CA ASP A 376 -3.20 16.95 12.07
C ASP A 376 -1.81 17.52 11.74
N TYR A 377 -0.77 16.69 11.87
CA TYR A 377 0.59 17.07 11.51
C TYR A 377 0.71 17.45 10.02
N MET A 378 0.10 16.67 9.13
CA MET A 378 0.08 16.95 7.69
C MET A 378 -0.64 18.28 7.39
N GLU A 379 -1.78 18.54 8.01
CA GLU A 379 -2.50 19.80 7.84
C GLU A 379 -1.68 20.99 8.34
N ILE A 380 -1.11 20.89 9.55
CA ILE A 380 -0.30 21.96 10.16
C ILE A 380 0.94 22.23 9.31
N LEU A 381 1.64 21.19 8.85
CA LEU A 381 2.84 21.34 8.02
C LEU A 381 2.53 22.03 6.69
N GLY A 382 1.35 21.79 6.11
CA GLY A 382 0.89 22.47 4.88
C GLY A 382 0.69 23.98 5.04
N LYS A 383 0.56 24.50 6.27
CA LYS A 383 0.39 25.94 6.57
C LYS A 383 1.71 26.70 6.64
N HIS A 384 2.86 26.01 6.62
CA HIS A 384 4.17 26.61 6.87
C HIS A 384 4.98 26.88 5.59
N GLU A 385 5.86 27.88 5.68
CA GLU A 385 6.69 28.36 4.57
C GLU A 385 8.19 28.14 4.85
N LYS A 386 8.99 28.01 3.78
CA LYS A 386 10.44 27.81 3.89
C LYS A 386 11.11 28.97 4.64
N GLY A 387 11.98 28.66 5.59
CA GLY A 387 12.65 29.65 6.45
C GLY A 387 11.82 30.10 7.66
N GLN A 388 10.54 29.71 7.76
CA GLN A 388 9.74 29.96 8.95
C GLN A 388 10.29 29.14 10.12
N THR A 389 10.41 29.77 11.30
CA THR A 389 10.77 29.10 12.54
C THR A 389 9.56 28.98 13.45
N VAL A 390 9.28 27.77 13.90
CA VAL A 390 8.16 27.44 14.81
C VAL A 390 8.64 26.61 15.99
N GLU A 391 7.87 26.60 17.07
CA GLU A 391 8.12 25.72 18.20
C GLU A 391 7.42 24.37 17.99
N ALA A 392 8.11 23.29 18.32
CA ALA A 392 7.57 21.94 18.40
C ALA A 392 7.64 21.46 19.84
N GLU A 393 6.49 21.08 20.40
CA GLU A 393 6.40 20.43 21.71
C GLU A 393 6.48 18.92 21.49
N LEU A 394 7.42 18.25 22.15
CA LEU A 394 7.65 16.82 22.02
C LEU A 394 7.77 16.12 23.37
N GLN A 395 7.32 14.89 23.43
CA GLN A 395 7.48 14.00 24.55
C GLN A 395 8.60 12.99 24.25
N ARG A 396 9.64 12.98 25.09
CA ARG A 396 10.77 12.05 25.03
C ARG A 396 10.77 11.20 26.29
N GLY A 397 10.23 9.99 26.20
CA GLY A 397 9.94 9.18 27.39
C GLY A 397 8.92 9.88 28.29
N SER A 398 9.31 10.21 29.52
CA SER A 398 8.47 10.96 30.48
C SER A 398 8.67 12.47 30.47
N GLU A 399 9.65 12.98 29.70
CA GLU A 399 9.96 14.42 29.67
C GLU A 399 9.24 15.12 28.51
N THR A 400 8.70 16.31 28.77
CA THR A 400 8.25 17.24 27.74
C THR A 400 9.37 18.20 27.39
N LYS A 401 9.64 18.39 26.10
CA LYS A 401 10.62 19.35 25.58
C LYS A 401 9.97 20.24 24.53
N VAL A 402 10.50 21.45 24.41
CA VAL A 402 10.14 22.39 23.35
C VAL A 402 11.40 22.67 22.55
N VAL A 403 11.34 22.47 21.24
CA VAL A 403 12.45 22.73 20.31
C VAL A 403 12.02 23.73 19.26
N LYS A 404 12.97 24.51 18.73
CA LYS A 404 12.73 25.41 17.61
C LYS A 404 13.10 24.72 16.31
N VAL A 405 12.15 24.66 15.40
CA VAL A 405 12.29 24.07 14.08
C VAL A 405 12.28 25.19 13.06
N THR A 406 13.28 25.24 12.18
CA THR A 406 13.31 26.13 11.01
C THR A 406 13.19 25.28 9.74
N PHE A 407 12.13 25.52 8.95
CA PHE A 407 11.78 24.74 7.77
C PHE A 407 12.66 24.99 6.54
#